data_AF-A0AAJ2HZL9-F1
#
_entry.id   AF-A0AAJ2HZL9-F1
#
_cell.length_a   1.000
_cell.length_b   1.000
_cell.length_c   1.000
_cell.angle_alpha   90.00
_cell.angle_beta   90.00
_cell.angle_gamma   90.00
#
_symmetry.space_group_name_H-M   'P 1'
#
loop_
_entity.id
_entity.type
_entity.pdbx_description
1 polymer ?
#
loop_
_entity_poly.entity_id
_entity_poly.type
_entity_poly.pdbx_seq_one_letter_code
_entity_poly.pdbx_strand_id
1 'polypeptide(L)'
;MGRAVPREITRVPRDGDTLGISWSGALQHAVKHLPELPHNDIVQLAGALRTDDTTEKESPRLFAELRSRTARPLWAPLVVDQPAALKKSPEIDVALRRADSLDVAVLAIGGWSPDTSTVWPRVSEDLARAAARAGAVAEISSLLLDESGHELDTPIAGMVVSASVAQVRSAHHRIGVASGAERAPAVLAAVRGAGEPPRVRHGPA
;
A
#
# COMPACT_ATOMS: atom_id res chain seq x y z
N MET A 1 -14.72 4.65 10.90
CA MET A 1 -13.25 4.56 10.71
C MET A 1 -12.50 5.88 10.90
N GLY A 2 -13.09 7.06 10.62
CA GLY A 2 -12.36 8.31 10.39
C GLY A 2 -11.35 8.81 11.45
N ARG A 3 -11.40 8.37 12.71
CA ARG A 3 -10.40 8.74 13.75
C ARG A 3 -9.49 7.61 14.22
N ALA A 4 -9.83 6.35 13.94
CA ALA A 4 -9.05 5.21 14.42
C ALA A 4 -7.74 5.05 13.62
N VAL A 5 -7.84 5.11 12.29
CA VAL A 5 -6.67 4.96 11.40
C VAL A 5 -5.65 6.09 11.61
N PRO A 6 -6.02 7.39 11.61
CA PRO A 6 -5.07 8.46 11.90
C PRO A 6 -4.39 8.32 13.26
N ARG A 7 -5.14 7.90 14.30
CA ARG A 7 -4.60 7.71 15.65
C ARG A 7 -3.56 6.61 15.73
N GLU A 8 -3.75 5.50 15.02
CA GLU A 8 -2.77 4.41 15.03
C GLU A 8 -1.55 4.77 14.18
N ILE A 9 -1.73 5.47 13.06
CA ILE A 9 -0.62 5.99 12.26
C ILE A 9 0.25 6.96 13.05
N THR A 10 -0.29 7.72 14.01
CA THR A 10 0.51 8.72 14.78
C THR A 10 1.22 8.16 16.00
N ARG A 11 0.87 6.97 16.45
CA ARG A 11 1.44 6.37 17.67
C ARG A 11 2.75 5.62 17.43
N VAL A 12 2.98 5.21 16.20
CA VAL A 12 4.06 4.31 15.82
C VAL A 12 5.32 5.05 15.36
N PRO A 13 5.24 6.09 14.51
CA PRO A 13 6.41 6.79 13.98
C PRO A 13 7.16 7.55 15.07
N ARG A 14 8.48 7.61 14.93
CA ARG A 14 9.39 8.50 15.67
C ARG A 14 9.91 9.59 14.76
N ASP A 15 10.42 10.68 15.34
CA ASP A 15 11.06 11.73 14.56
C ASP A 15 12.23 11.15 13.74
N GLY A 16 12.26 11.48 12.45
CA GLY A 16 13.25 10.95 11.51
C GLY A 16 12.82 9.70 10.74
N ASP A 17 11.74 9.02 11.15
CA ASP A 17 11.26 7.81 10.48
C ASP A 17 10.76 8.10 9.05
N THR A 18 10.98 7.14 8.16
CA THR A 18 10.36 7.08 6.83
C THR A 18 9.05 6.29 6.89
N LEU A 19 7.96 6.96 6.53
CA LEU A 19 6.61 6.41 6.50
C LEU A 19 6.14 6.14 5.08
N GLY A 20 5.98 4.86 4.76
CA GLY A 20 5.36 4.40 3.53
C GLY A 20 3.85 4.29 3.68
N ILE A 21 3.08 4.91 2.79
CA ILE A 21 1.61 4.82 2.80
C ILE A 21 1.15 4.28 1.44
N SER A 22 0.40 3.17 1.44
CA SER A 22 -0.20 2.63 0.22
C SER A 22 -1.38 3.47 -0.26
N TRP A 23 -1.76 3.27 -1.52
CA TRP A 23 -2.94 3.93 -2.08
C TRP A 23 -4.23 3.19 -1.71
N SER A 24 -5.24 3.91 -1.20
CA SER A 24 -6.64 3.47 -1.13
C SER A 24 -7.57 4.65 -0.83
N GLY A 25 -8.87 4.53 -1.08
CA GLY A 25 -9.84 5.57 -0.69
C GLY A 25 -9.84 5.84 0.83
N ALA A 26 -9.74 4.79 1.64
CA ALA A 26 -9.68 4.91 3.10
C ALA A 26 -8.43 5.66 3.59
N LEU A 27 -7.26 5.35 3.03
CA LEU A 27 -6.00 6.00 3.40
C LEU A 27 -5.93 7.44 2.90
N GLN A 28 -6.46 7.74 1.71
CA GLN A 28 -6.61 9.12 1.24
C GLN A 28 -7.42 9.97 2.22
N HIS A 29 -8.54 9.43 2.71
CA HIS A 29 -9.33 10.13 3.72
C HIS A 29 -8.58 10.24 5.05
N ALA A 30 -7.90 9.18 5.50
CA ALA A 30 -7.19 9.18 6.77
C ALA A 30 -6.03 10.19 6.81
N VAL A 31 -5.30 10.34 5.71
CA VAL A 31 -4.16 11.28 5.63
C VAL A 31 -4.59 12.73 5.87
N LYS A 32 -5.80 13.12 5.46
CA LYS A 32 -6.37 14.46 5.71
C LYS A 32 -6.54 14.78 7.20
N HIS A 33 -6.56 13.77 8.07
CA HIS A 33 -6.76 13.91 9.52
C HIS A 33 -5.50 13.58 10.32
N LEU A 34 -4.37 13.35 9.67
CA LEU A 34 -3.09 13.21 10.36
C LEU A 34 -2.63 14.57 10.92
N PRO A 35 -1.99 14.60 12.09
CA PRO A 35 -1.28 15.78 12.55
C PRO A 35 -0.10 16.08 11.61
N GLU A 36 0.51 17.24 11.79
CA GLU A 36 1.78 17.54 11.13
C GLU A 36 2.85 16.54 11.57
N LEU A 37 3.66 16.08 10.62
CA LEU A 37 4.78 15.17 10.82
C LEU A 37 6.10 15.84 10.35
N PRO A 38 6.47 17.01 10.89
CA PRO A 38 7.52 17.88 10.33
C PRO A 38 8.93 17.26 10.35
N HIS A 39 9.11 16.13 11.03
CA HIS A 39 10.38 15.42 11.15
C HIS A 39 10.40 14.10 10.39
N ASN A 40 9.33 13.72 9.70
CA ASN A 40 9.19 12.45 9.00
C ASN A 40 9.21 12.63 7.47
N ASP A 41 9.80 11.65 6.80
CA ASP A 41 9.74 11.51 5.36
C ASP A 41 8.56 10.60 4.98
N ILE A 42 7.73 11.02 4.04
CA ILE A 42 6.51 10.31 3.65
C ILE A 42 6.63 9.86 2.19
N VAL A 43 6.36 8.58 1.92
CA VAL A 43 6.53 7.93 0.62
C VAL A 43 5.25 7.21 0.23
N GLN A 44 4.80 7.39 -1.03
CA GLN A 44 3.67 6.63 -1.55
C GLN A 44 4.14 5.27 -2.07
N LEU A 45 3.54 4.19 -1.58
CA LEU A 45 4.00 2.82 -1.86
C LEU A 45 3.38 2.18 -3.10
N ALA A 46 2.32 2.78 -3.66
CA ALA A 46 1.60 2.20 -4.77
C ALA A 46 1.03 3.30 -5.66
N GLY A 47 1.00 3.07 -6.98
CA GLY A 47 0.44 4.02 -7.93
C GLY A 47 -1.00 4.38 -7.59
N ALA A 48 -1.48 5.46 -8.18
CA ALA A 48 -2.82 5.95 -7.94
C ALA A 48 -3.87 5.16 -8.72
N LEU A 49 -5.05 5.01 -8.12
CA LEU A 49 -6.28 4.59 -8.76
C LEU A 49 -7.32 5.72 -8.68
N ARG A 50 -8.00 5.98 -9.80
CA ARG A 50 -9.28 6.70 -9.78
C ARG A 50 -10.33 5.77 -9.22
N THR A 51 -11.00 6.14 -8.14
CA THR A 51 -12.16 5.39 -7.61
C THR A 51 -13.43 6.20 -7.83
N ASP A 52 -14.60 5.57 -7.87
CA ASP A 52 -15.86 6.29 -8.13
C ASP A 52 -16.16 7.34 -7.04
N ASP A 53 -15.62 7.15 -5.83
CA ASP A 53 -15.65 8.11 -4.73
C ASP A 53 -14.73 9.33 -4.92
N THR A 54 -13.77 9.29 -5.86
CA THR A 54 -12.92 10.45 -6.18
C THR A 54 -13.68 11.36 -7.12
N THR A 55 -14.20 12.48 -6.60
CA THR A 55 -14.82 13.51 -7.45
C THR A 55 -13.82 13.98 -8.52
N GLU A 56 -14.30 14.37 -9.71
CA GLU A 56 -13.46 14.78 -10.85
C GLU A 56 -12.41 15.88 -10.55
N LYS A 57 -12.55 16.58 -9.41
CA LYS A 57 -11.65 17.65 -8.95
C LYS A 57 -10.54 17.18 -8.01
N GLU A 58 -10.65 15.99 -7.41
CA GLU A 58 -9.62 15.44 -6.53
C GLU A 58 -8.61 14.65 -7.36
N SER A 59 -7.56 15.34 -7.82
CA SER A 59 -6.34 14.66 -8.28
C SER A 59 -5.90 13.69 -7.18
N PRO A 60 -5.57 12.42 -7.49
CA PRO A 60 -5.21 11.41 -6.51
C PRO A 60 -3.85 11.73 -5.88
N ARG A 61 -3.80 12.76 -5.04
CA ARG A 61 -2.61 13.28 -4.37
C ARG A 61 -2.71 12.92 -2.91
N LEU A 62 -2.21 11.74 -2.56
CA LEU A 62 -2.29 11.16 -1.21
C LEU A 62 -1.85 12.17 -0.14
N PHE A 63 -0.86 13.00 -0.48
CA PHE A 63 -0.16 13.89 0.45
C PHE A 63 -0.44 15.38 0.21
N ALA A 64 -1.45 15.76 -0.57
CA ALA A 64 -1.66 17.17 -0.95
C ALA A 64 -1.80 18.12 0.25
N GLU A 65 -2.41 17.65 1.34
CA GLU A 65 -2.66 18.42 2.56
C GLU A 65 -1.74 18.03 3.73
N LEU A 66 -0.88 17.02 3.54
CA LEU A 66 -0.02 16.49 4.60
C LEU A 66 1.23 17.34 4.77
N ARG A 67 1.40 17.92 5.95
CA ARG A 67 2.63 18.63 6.34
C ARG A 67 3.63 17.65 6.92
N SER A 68 4.77 17.51 6.26
CA SER A 68 5.84 16.58 6.61
C SER A 68 7.22 17.16 6.27
N ARG A 69 8.32 16.51 6.70
CA ARG A 69 9.67 16.91 6.29
C ARG A 69 9.81 16.83 4.77
N THR A 70 9.44 15.67 4.20
CA THR A 70 9.29 15.50 2.76
C THR A 70 8.07 14.63 2.44
N ALA A 71 7.40 14.94 1.33
CA ALA A 71 6.34 14.11 0.77
C ALA A 71 6.74 13.68 -0.65
N ARG A 72 6.82 12.37 -0.88
CA ARG A 72 7.28 11.75 -2.14
C ARG A 72 6.14 10.94 -2.76
N PRO A 73 5.27 11.58 -3.56
CA PRO A 73 4.23 10.87 -4.29
C PRO A 73 4.82 9.98 -5.39
N LEU A 74 4.09 8.93 -5.73
CA LEU A 74 4.39 8.04 -6.85
C LEU A 74 3.51 8.45 -8.04
N TRP A 75 4.11 9.15 -9.00
CA TRP A 75 3.41 9.70 -10.16
C TRP A 75 3.16 8.65 -11.25
N ALA A 76 2.42 7.60 -10.91
CA ALA A 76 2.06 6.53 -11.84
C ALA A 76 0.66 5.99 -11.54
N PRO A 77 -0.07 5.47 -12.55
CA PRO A 77 -1.23 4.62 -12.30
C PRO A 77 -0.81 3.34 -11.55
N LEU A 78 -1.68 2.80 -10.70
CA LEU A 78 -1.40 1.53 -10.02
C LEU A 78 -1.30 0.37 -11.01
N VAL A 79 -2.23 0.28 -11.97
CA VAL A 79 -2.36 -0.83 -12.91
C VAL A 79 -2.13 -0.31 -14.32
N VAL A 80 -1.24 -0.97 -15.06
CA VAL A 80 -0.85 -0.66 -16.43
C VAL A 80 -0.44 -1.95 -17.16
N ASP A 81 -0.61 -2.01 -18.48
CA ASP A 81 -0.31 -3.24 -19.23
C ASP A 81 1.19 -3.55 -19.30
N GLN A 82 2.05 -2.52 -19.26
CA GLN A 82 3.51 -2.64 -19.44
C GLN A 82 4.27 -1.87 -18.33
N PRO A 83 4.16 -2.26 -17.04
CA PRO A 83 4.74 -1.49 -15.94
C PRO A 83 6.27 -1.51 -15.95
N ALA A 84 6.91 -2.50 -16.57
CA ALA A 84 8.36 -2.63 -16.57
C ALA A 84 9.07 -1.41 -17.21
N ALA A 85 8.48 -0.82 -18.25
CA ALA A 85 9.02 0.39 -18.87
C ALA A 85 8.83 1.62 -17.96
N LEU A 86 7.64 1.75 -17.35
CA LEU A 86 7.34 2.83 -16.40
C LEU A 86 8.22 2.75 -15.15
N LYS A 87 8.41 1.57 -14.57
CA LYS A 87 9.30 1.34 -13.42
C LYS A 87 10.77 1.68 -13.70
N LYS A 88 11.18 1.72 -14.97
CA LYS A 88 12.53 2.13 -15.39
C LYS A 88 12.65 3.64 -15.65
N SER A 89 11.55 4.40 -15.67
CA SER A 89 11.65 5.86 -15.71
C SER A 89 12.35 6.33 -14.43
N PRO A 90 13.34 7.24 -14.53
CA PRO A 90 14.11 7.71 -13.38
C PRO A 90 13.23 8.22 -12.23
N GLU A 91 12.12 8.89 -12.54
CA GLU A 91 11.21 9.47 -11.56
C GLU A 91 10.48 8.40 -10.75
N ILE A 92 9.96 7.37 -11.42
CA ILE A 92 9.24 6.25 -10.79
C ILE A 92 10.22 5.37 -10.00
N ASP A 93 11.35 5.06 -10.60
CA ASP A 93 12.43 4.27 -10.01
C ASP A 93 12.97 4.92 -8.72
N VAL A 94 13.24 6.23 -8.74
CA VAL A 94 13.63 6.99 -7.54
C VAL A 94 12.54 6.96 -6.47
N ALA A 95 11.27 7.10 -6.83
CA ALA A 95 10.17 7.04 -5.88
C ALA A 95 10.04 5.64 -5.24
N LEU A 96 10.13 4.58 -6.03
CA LEU A 96 10.03 3.19 -5.55
C LEU A 96 11.21 2.79 -4.66
N ARG A 97 12.44 3.23 -4.96
CA ARG A 97 13.60 2.97 -4.10
C ARG A 97 13.50 3.59 -2.71
N ARG A 98 12.66 4.62 -2.51
CA ARG A 98 12.43 5.15 -1.16
C ARG A 98 11.73 4.16 -0.24
N ALA A 99 11.09 3.13 -0.81
CA ALA A 99 10.55 2.03 -0.03
C ALA A 99 11.64 1.06 0.49
N ASP A 100 12.91 1.21 0.09
CA ASP A 100 14.01 0.38 0.62
C ASP A 100 14.36 0.73 2.08
N SER A 101 14.00 1.93 2.54
CA SER A 101 14.36 2.47 3.86
C SER A 101 13.13 2.75 4.73
N LEU A 102 12.07 1.93 4.62
CA LEU A 102 10.86 2.13 5.41
C LEU A 102 11.10 1.78 6.88
N ASP A 103 10.69 2.67 7.78
CA ASP A 103 10.56 2.38 9.20
C ASP A 103 9.14 1.93 9.52
N VAL A 104 8.14 2.57 8.90
CA VAL A 104 6.73 2.26 9.07
C VAL A 104 6.05 2.11 7.71
N ALA A 105 5.31 1.03 7.50
CA ALA A 105 4.46 0.83 6.33
C ALA A 105 2.98 0.79 6.71
N VAL A 106 2.17 1.68 6.13
CA VAL A 106 0.72 1.74 6.29
C VAL A 106 0.07 1.20 5.03
N LEU A 107 -0.64 0.08 5.17
CA LEU A 107 -1.10 -0.75 4.07
C LEU A 107 -2.61 -0.92 4.11
N ALA A 108 -3.29 -0.62 3.01
CA ALA A 108 -4.67 -1.02 2.82
C ALA A 108 -4.74 -2.51 2.50
N ILE A 109 -5.66 -3.22 3.16
CA ILE A 109 -5.92 -4.64 2.95
C ILE A 109 -7.32 -4.78 2.36
N GLY A 110 -7.39 -5.23 1.10
CA GLY A 110 -8.61 -5.59 0.39
C GLY A 110 -8.79 -7.10 0.32
N GLY A 111 -10.01 -7.55 0.04
CA GLY A 111 -10.25 -8.94 -0.38
C GLY A 111 -10.03 -9.10 -1.88
N TRP A 112 -9.89 -10.33 -2.37
CA TRP A 112 -9.85 -10.62 -3.80
C TRP A 112 -11.22 -11.06 -4.33
N SER A 113 -12.11 -10.09 -4.55
CA SER A 113 -13.42 -10.29 -5.18
C SER A 113 -13.89 -9.02 -5.90
N PRO A 114 -14.90 -9.09 -6.79
CA PRO A 114 -15.43 -7.91 -7.48
C PRO A 114 -15.80 -6.75 -6.55
N ASP A 115 -16.33 -7.07 -5.36
CA ASP A 115 -16.84 -6.06 -4.41
C ASP A 115 -15.79 -5.56 -3.40
N THR A 116 -14.67 -6.30 -3.25
CA THR A 116 -13.71 -6.03 -2.16
C THR A 116 -12.32 -5.64 -2.62
N SER A 117 -12.00 -5.86 -3.90
CA SER A 117 -10.71 -5.58 -4.54
C SER A 117 -10.74 -4.27 -5.33
N THR A 118 -9.63 -3.54 -5.30
CA THR A 118 -9.46 -2.36 -6.15
C THR A 118 -8.77 -2.69 -7.48
N VAL A 119 -8.10 -3.83 -7.61
CA VAL A 119 -7.43 -4.23 -8.86
C VAL A 119 -8.31 -5.13 -9.73
N TRP A 120 -9.21 -5.93 -9.15
CA TRP A 120 -10.12 -6.82 -9.86
C TRP A 120 -10.84 -6.15 -11.05
N PRO A 121 -11.50 -4.98 -10.90
CA PRO A 121 -12.19 -4.34 -12.02
C PRO A 121 -11.26 -3.69 -13.06
N ARG A 122 -9.93 -3.77 -12.87
CA ARG A 122 -8.91 -3.12 -13.72
C ARG A 122 -8.05 -4.10 -14.50
N VAL A 123 -8.31 -5.39 -14.35
CA VAL A 123 -7.71 -6.47 -15.12
C VAL A 123 -8.80 -7.22 -15.88
N SER A 124 -8.43 -8.08 -16.83
CA SER A 124 -9.42 -8.90 -17.52
C SER A 124 -10.12 -9.85 -16.54
N GLU A 125 -11.39 -10.12 -16.79
CA GLU A 125 -12.18 -11.03 -15.96
C GLU A 125 -11.56 -12.43 -15.88
N ASP A 126 -11.03 -12.92 -17.00
CA ASP A 126 -10.34 -14.21 -17.05
C ASP A 126 -9.12 -14.26 -16.12
N LEU A 127 -8.33 -13.18 -16.10
CA LEU A 127 -7.15 -13.07 -15.25
C LEU A 127 -7.55 -12.97 -13.77
N ALA A 128 -8.57 -12.17 -13.45
CA ALA A 128 -9.06 -12.04 -12.08
C ALA A 128 -9.60 -13.37 -11.52
N ARG A 129 -10.41 -14.07 -12.34
CA ARG A 129 -10.93 -15.40 -11.99
C ARG A 129 -9.84 -16.45 -11.93
N ALA A 130 -8.79 -16.36 -12.75
CA ALA A 130 -7.64 -17.25 -12.67
C ALA A 130 -6.89 -17.10 -11.35
N ALA A 131 -6.64 -15.87 -10.89
CA ALA A 131 -6.05 -15.61 -9.59
C ALA A 131 -6.94 -16.12 -8.43
N ALA A 132 -8.26 -15.94 -8.52
CA ALA A 132 -9.19 -16.50 -7.53
C ALA A 132 -9.14 -18.03 -7.49
N ARG A 133 -9.09 -18.70 -8.65
CA ARG A 133 -8.92 -20.18 -8.73
C ARG A 133 -7.57 -20.65 -8.19
N ALA A 134 -6.53 -19.81 -8.28
CA ALA A 134 -5.23 -20.06 -7.68
C ALA A 134 -5.20 -19.86 -6.16
N GLY A 135 -6.32 -19.44 -5.55
CA GLY A 135 -6.48 -19.32 -4.09
C GLY A 135 -6.30 -17.90 -3.55
N ALA A 136 -6.29 -16.87 -4.39
CA ALA A 136 -6.18 -15.49 -3.94
C ALA A 136 -7.38 -15.10 -3.05
N VAL A 137 -7.09 -14.64 -1.83
CA VAL A 137 -8.10 -14.15 -0.87
C VAL A 137 -7.87 -12.71 -0.42
N ALA A 138 -6.63 -12.21 -0.50
CA ALA A 138 -6.28 -10.85 -0.10
C ALA A 138 -5.60 -10.07 -1.23
N GLU A 139 -5.79 -8.76 -1.21
CA GLU A 139 -5.08 -7.77 -2.03
C GLU A 139 -4.40 -6.76 -1.10
N ILE A 140 -3.08 -6.58 -1.23
CA ILE A 140 -2.32 -5.55 -0.50
C ILE A 140 -1.43 -4.81 -1.49
N SER A 141 -1.73 -3.55 -1.81
CA SER A 141 -0.95 -2.81 -2.81
C SER A 141 -0.75 -3.60 -4.11
N SER A 142 -1.81 -4.30 -4.56
CA SER A 142 -1.88 -5.23 -5.72
C SER A 142 -1.18 -6.59 -5.60
N LEU A 143 -0.62 -6.89 -4.43
CA LEU A 143 -0.07 -8.21 -4.13
C LEU A 143 -1.22 -9.13 -3.72
N LEU A 144 -1.26 -10.31 -4.33
CA LEU A 144 -2.27 -11.31 -4.04
C LEU A 144 -1.72 -12.34 -3.08
N LEU A 145 -2.45 -12.57 -1.99
CA LEU A 145 -2.10 -13.58 -1.00
C LEU A 145 -3.14 -14.69 -0.96
N ASP A 146 -2.66 -15.91 -0.76
CA ASP A 146 -3.51 -17.04 -0.38
C ASP A 146 -3.93 -16.99 1.10
N GLU A 147 -4.77 -17.93 1.54
CA GLU A 147 -5.24 -18.01 2.94
C GLU A 147 -4.10 -18.21 3.95
N SER A 148 -2.98 -18.78 3.53
CA SER A 148 -1.79 -18.98 4.37
C SER A 148 -0.92 -17.73 4.43
N GLY A 149 -1.23 -16.68 3.66
CA GLY A 149 -0.45 -15.46 3.56
C GLY A 149 0.74 -15.57 2.61
N HIS A 150 0.80 -16.61 1.77
CA HIS A 150 1.82 -16.71 0.72
C HIS A 150 1.43 -15.86 -0.48
N GLU A 151 2.42 -15.20 -1.05
CA GLU A 151 2.27 -14.45 -2.29
C GLU A 151 2.03 -15.41 -3.45
N LEU A 152 1.02 -15.11 -4.27
CA LEU A 152 0.71 -15.87 -5.47
C LEU A 152 1.45 -15.29 -6.66
N ASP A 153 2.20 -16.16 -7.37
CA ASP A 153 2.79 -15.82 -8.66
C ASP A 153 1.67 -15.73 -9.71
N THR A 154 1.29 -14.50 -10.05
CA THR A 154 0.23 -14.21 -11.00
C THR A 154 0.68 -13.15 -11.99
N PRO A 155 0.17 -13.16 -13.24
CA PRO A 155 0.47 -12.10 -14.20
C PRO A 155 0.10 -10.69 -13.69
N ILE A 156 -0.81 -10.57 -12.72
CA ILE A 156 -1.24 -9.30 -12.11
C ILE A 156 -0.07 -8.59 -11.42
N ALA A 157 0.85 -9.33 -10.78
CA ALA A 157 2.06 -8.74 -10.19
C ALA A 157 2.96 -8.08 -11.26
N GLY A 158 2.86 -8.55 -12.50
CA GLY A 158 3.52 -7.99 -13.67
C GLY A 158 2.79 -6.80 -14.31
N MET A 159 1.66 -6.34 -13.76
CA MET A 159 0.84 -5.23 -14.29
C MET A 159 0.82 -4.01 -13.36
N VAL A 160 1.56 -4.04 -12.26
CA VAL A 160 1.37 -3.08 -11.16
C VAL A 160 2.60 -2.22 -10.90
N VAL A 161 2.38 -0.94 -10.56
CA VAL A 161 3.43 0.01 -10.15
C VAL A 161 3.33 0.25 -8.65
N SER A 162 4.09 -0.53 -7.88
CA SER A 162 4.12 -0.46 -6.42
C SER A 162 5.48 -0.90 -5.86
N ALA A 163 5.71 -0.59 -4.59
CA ALA A 163 6.76 -1.17 -3.78
C ALA A 163 6.57 -2.69 -3.69
N SER A 164 7.68 -3.41 -3.71
CA SER A 164 7.71 -4.87 -3.60
C SER A 164 7.32 -5.34 -2.19
N VAL A 165 6.90 -6.60 -2.08
CA VAL A 165 6.68 -7.26 -0.77
C VAL A 165 7.93 -7.19 0.10
N ALA A 166 9.11 -7.39 -0.49
CA ALA A 166 10.37 -7.36 0.24
C ALA A 166 10.61 -5.99 0.89
N GLN A 167 10.38 -4.90 0.15
CA GLN A 167 10.48 -3.53 0.66
C GLN A 167 9.44 -3.26 1.75
N VAL A 168 8.20 -3.72 1.59
CA VAL A 168 7.18 -3.54 2.62
C VAL A 168 7.50 -4.37 3.87
N ARG A 169 8.05 -5.58 3.71
CA ARG A 169 8.42 -6.46 4.81
C ARG A 169 9.66 -6.00 5.56
N SER A 170 10.53 -5.18 4.95
CA SER A 170 11.69 -4.59 5.64
C SER A 170 11.31 -3.50 6.64
N ALA A 171 10.08 -2.99 6.59
CA ALA A 171 9.59 -2.02 7.57
C ALA A 171 9.56 -2.61 8.99
N HIS A 172 10.08 -1.85 9.96
CA HIS A 172 10.09 -2.21 11.37
C HIS A 172 8.68 -2.36 11.93
N HIS A 173 7.79 -1.46 11.51
CA HIS A 173 6.38 -1.49 11.86
C HIS A 173 5.50 -1.53 10.63
N ARG A 174 4.43 -2.33 10.68
CA ARG A 174 3.45 -2.47 9.59
C ARG A 174 2.06 -2.30 10.17
N ILE A 175 1.30 -1.37 9.61
CA ILE A 175 -0.06 -1.02 10.03
C ILE A 175 -1.01 -1.43 8.90
N GLY A 176 -1.81 -2.47 9.13
CA GLY A 176 -2.85 -2.92 8.20
C GLY A 176 -4.16 -2.18 8.43
N VAL A 177 -4.79 -1.69 7.36
CA VAL A 177 -6.07 -0.98 7.38
C VAL A 177 -7.07 -1.71 6.50
N ALA A 178 -8.14 -2.24 7.11
CA ALA A 178 -9.25 -2.89 6.43
C ALA A 178 -10.58 -2.46 7.05
N SER A 179 -11.62 -2.31 6.22
CA SER A 179 -12.98 -2.00 6.65
C SER A 179 -13.95 -3.11 6.26
N GLY A 180 -14.98 -3.35 7.07
CA GLY A 180 -16.01 -4.33 6.76
C GLY A 180 -15.64 -5.76 7.16
N ALA A 181 -16.63 -6.52 7.61
CA ALA A 181 -16.45 -7.89 8.10
C ALA A 181 -16.07 -8.86 6.96
N GLU A 182 -16.48 -8.56 5.73
CA GLU A 182 -16.17 -9.31 4.52
C GLU A 182 -14.67 -9.39 4.21
N ARG A 183 -13.86 -8.49 4.78
CA ARG A 183 -12.39 -8.50 4.63
C ARG A 183 -11.67 -9.33 5.69
N ALA A 184 -12.38 -9.98 6.62
CA ALA A 184 -11.75 -10.78 7.67
C ALA A 184 -10.79 -11.87 7.14
N PRO A 185 -11.12 -12.65 6.08
CA PRO A 185 -10.19 -13.62 5.51
C PRO A 185 -8.92 -12.95 4.97
N ALA A 186 -9.06 -11.81 4.31
CA ALA A 186 -7.94 -11.05 3.76
C ALA A 186 -7.03 -10.49 4.85
N VAL A 187 -7.60 -9.96 5.94
CA VAL A 187 -6.84 -9.50 7.11
C VAL A 187 -6.05 -10.65 7.73
N LEU A 188 -6.67 -11.83 7.86
CA LEU A 188 -6.00 -13.00 8.42
C LEU A 188 -4.82 -13.46 7.54
N ALA A 189 -5.02 -13.53 6.22
CA ALA A 189 -3.96 -13.81 5.25
C ALA A 189 -2.81 -12.78 5.34
N ALA A 190 -3.13 -11.49 5.42
CA ALA A 190 -2.15 -10.42 5.56
C ALA A 190 -1.30 -10.57 6.83
N VAL A 191 -1.92 -10.89 7.96
CA VAL A 191 -1.23 -11.09 9.25
C VAL A 191 -0.30 -12.31 9.16
N ARG A 192 -0.77 -13.42 8.58
CA ARG A 192 0.06 -14.63 8.37
C ARG A 192 1.26 -14.34 7.47
N GLY A 193 1.03 -13.59 6.39
CA GLY A 193 2.05 -13.23 5.40
C GLY A 193 3.02 -12.12 5.84
N ALA A 194 2.77 -11.44 6.96
CA ALA A 194 3.64 -10.36 7.41
C ALA A 194 5.02 -10.87 7.87
N GLY A 195 5.10 -12.06 8.46
CA GLY A 195 6.34 -12.57 9.06
C GLY A 195 6.83 -11.73 10.26
N GLU A 196 7.93 -12.14 10.88
CA GLU A 196 8.53 -11.40 12.00
C GLU A 196 9.11 -10.05 11.53
N PRO A 197 8.87 -8.93 12.24
CA PRO A 197 9.56 -7.69 11.91
C PRO A 197 11.08 -7.85 12.06
N PRO A 198 11.89 -7.17 11.26
CA PRO A 198 13.35 -7.20 11.41
C PRO A 198 13.76 -6.68 12.80
N ARG A 199 14.85 -7.24 13.34
CA ARG A 199 15.37 -6.83 14.65
C ARG A 199 15.87 -5.40 14.59
N VAL A 200 15.34 -4.55 15.47
CA VAL A 200 15.79 -3.16 15.62
C VAL A 200 17.26 -3.16 16.06
N ARG A 201 18.17 -2.72 15.17
CA ARG A 201 19.54 -2.38 15.56
C ARG A 201 19.50 -0.95 16.09
N HIS A 202 19.47 -0.79 17.40
CA HIS A 202 19.79 0.50 18.00
C HIS A 202 21.26 0.81 17.71
N GLY A 203 21.50 1.77 16.82
CA GLY A 203 22.81 2.42 16.74
C GLY A 203 23.10 3.13 18.06
N PRO A 204 24.37 3.26 18.48
CA PRO A 204 24.71 3.96 19.71
C PRO A 204 24.20 5.40 19.63
N ALA A 205 23.56 5.83 20.72
CA ALA A 205 23.10 7.20 20.94
C ALA A 205 24.27 8.20 20.99
#